data_AF-A0A382YTZ6-F1
#
_entry.id   AF-A0A382YTZ6-F1
#
_cell.length_a   1.000
_cell.length_b   1.000
_cell.length_c   1.000
_cell.angle_alpha   90.00
_cell.angle_beta   90.00
_cell.angle_gamma   90.00
#
_symmetry.space_group_name_H-M   'P 1'
#
loop_
_entity.id
_entity.type
_entity.pdbx_description
1 polymer ?
#
loop_
_entity_poly.entity_id
_entity_poly.type
_entity_poly.pdbx_seq_one_letter_code
_entity_poly.pdbx_strand_id
1 'polypeptide(L)'
;MIHDIKVFNPKGELVNVINGQKLHDAKYLTIAKSVSKTTWGKSAKKQKTRVKCVVCKKEVFGKVNQATCGSNKCIYVRALLKKSPKSFRIFNCTECNIKVETYHHNKKTCGSDKCFKSNRERGEKLRIQKLEEKKHGFQKNSKRNKKRHT
;
A
#
# COMPACT_ATOMS: atom_id res chain seq x y z
N MET A 1 33.05 -7.98 23.51
CA MET A 1 32.68 -9.07 24.43
C MET A 1 32.04 -8.40 25.65
N ILE A 2 30.79 -8.71 26.00
CA ILE A 2 30.13 -8.10 27.16
C ILE A 2 30.47 -8.97 28.38
N HIS A 3 31.05 -8.36 29.41
CA HIS A 3 31.48 -9.05 30.61
C HIS A 3 30.31 -9.28 31.57
N ASP A 4 30.39 -10.35 32.35
CA ASP A 4 29.44 -10.64 33.42
C ASP A 4 29.62 -9.66 34.58
N ILE A 5 28.51 -9.24 35.18
CA ILE A 5 28.49 -8.30 36.29
C ILE A 5 28.41 -9.10 37.58
N LYS A 6 29.48 -9.06 38.37
CA LYS A 6 29.53 -9.64 39.72
C LYS A 6 28.94 -8.65 40.72
N VAL A 7 27.96 -9.10 41.50
CA VAL A 7 27.28 -8.30 42.54
C VAL A 7 27.75 -8.77 43.90
N PHE A 8 28.33 -7.86 44.68
CA PHE A 8 28.84 -8.13 46.02
C PHE A 8 27.94 -7.47 47.08
N ASN A 9 27.87 -8.05 48.27
CA ASN A 9 27.23 -7.41 49.42
C ASN A 9 28.17 -6.36 50.06
N PRO A 10 27.68 -5.53 51.01
CA PRO A 10 28.52 -4.55 51.72
C PRO A 10 29.67 -5.16 52.53
N LYS A 11 29.66 -6.48 52.78
CA LYS A 11 30.72 -7.22 53.46
C LYS A 11 31.78 -7.77 52.48
N GLY A 12 31.62 -7.55 51.17
CA GLY A 12 32.55 -8.00 50.12
C GLY A 12 32.31 -9.43 49.61
N GLU A 13 31.25 -10.11 50.05
CA GLU A 13 30.91 -11.46 49.60
C GLU A 13 30.13 -11.42 48.28
N LEU A 14 30.44 -12.34 47.37
CA LEU A 14 29.75 -12.45 46.08
C LEU A 14 28.35 -13.01 46.30
N VAL A 15 27.33 -12.22 45.93
CA VAL A 15 25.91 -12.59 46.09
C VAL A 15 25.32 -13.11 44.79
N ASN A 16 25.73 -12.54 43.65
CA ASN A 16 25.16 -12.91 42.36
C ASN A 16 26.12 -12.62 41.20
N VAL A 17 25.95 -13.34 40.09
CA VAL A 17 26.66 -13.09 38.82
C VAL A 17 25.61 -12.92 37.72
N ILE A 18 25.47 -11.69 37.23
CA ILE A 18 24.53 -11.37 36.15
C ILE A 18 25.25 -11.58 34.82
N ASN A 19 24.70 -12.44 33.97
CA ASN A 19 25.24 -12.66 32.63
C ASN A 19 25.01 -11.42 31.75
N GLY A 20 26.10 -10.72 31.43
CA GLY A 20 26.03 -9.43 30.74
C GLY A 20 25.49 -9.55 29.32
N GLN A 21 25.86 -10.64 28.63
CA GLN A 21 25.40 -10.93 27.27
C GLN A 21 23.89 -11.17 27.23
N LYS A 22 23.36 -12.02 28.12
CA LYS A 22 21.92 -12.31 28.19
C LYS A 22 21.09 -11.06 28.49
N LEU A 23 21.56 -10.20 29.39
CA LEU A 23 20.86 -8.96 29.74
C LEU A 23 20.86 -7.96 28.57
N HIS A 24 21.98 -7.86 27.85
CA HIS A 24 22.07 -7.04 26.65
C HIS A 24 21.13 -7.54 25.53
N ASP A 25 21.08 -8.85 25.29
CA ASP A 25 20.22 -9.45 24.26
C ASP A 25 18.73 -9.25 24.58
N ALA A 26 18.34 -9.40 25.85
CA ALA A 26 16.97 -9.13 26.30
C ALA A 26 16.57 -7.66 26.07
N LYS A 27 17.49 -6.72 26.35
CA LYS A 27 17.28 -5.28 26.12
C LYS A 27 17.18 -4.98 24.62
N TYR A 28 18.04 -5.58 23.81
CA TYR A 28 18.02 -5.45 22.36
C TYR A 28 16.69 -5.96 21.77
N LEU A 29 16.21 -7.13 22.20
CA LEU A 29 14.93 -7.69 21.77
C LEU A 29 13.75 -6.77 22.12
N THR A 30 13.81 -6.12 23.27
CA THR A 30 12.78 -5.17 23.72
C THR A 30 12.77 -3.92 22.84
N ILE A 31 13.95 -3.37 22.54
CA ILE A 31 14.12 -2.24 21.61
C ILE A 31 13.64 -2.63 20.21
N ALA A 32 14.06 -3.79 19.68
CA ALA A 32 13.65 -4.27 18.37
C ALA A 32 12.13 -4.47 18.27
N LYS A 33 11.49 -5.04 19.30
CA LYS A 33 10.02 -5.14 19.39
C LYS A 33 9.36 -3.77 19.37
N SER A 34 9.90 -2.79 20.10
CA SER A 34 9.38 -1.42 20.12
C SER A 34 9.51 -0.73 18.75
N VAL A 35 10.69 -0.79 18.14
CA VAL A 35 10.97 -0.23 16.81
C VAL A 35 10.04 -0.85 15.77
N SER A 36 9.80 -2.16 15.81
CA SER A 36 8.91 -2.85 14.88
C SER A 36 7.45 -2.37 14.91
N LYS A 37 7.01 -1.74 16.02
CA LYS A 37 5.66 -1.17 16.17
C LYS A 37 5.55 0.25 15.58
N THR A 38 6.68 0.95 15.41
CA THR A 38 6.71 2.30 14.83
C THR A 38 6.35 2.28 13.34
N THR A 39 5.95 3.43 12.79
CA THR A 39 5.69 3.59 11.35
C THR A 39 6.90 3.23 10.48
N TRP A 40 8.10 3.53 10.97
CA TRP A 40 9.38 3.18 10.33
C TRP A 40 9.67 1.68 10.38
N GLY A 41 9.47 1.02 11.52
CA GLY A 41 9.62 -0.43 11.63
C GLY A 41 8.57 -1.23 10.83
N LYS A 42 7.34 -0.70 10.71
CA LYS A 42 6.28 -1.29 9.88
C LYS A 42 6.52 -1.12 8.38
N SER A 43 7.15 -0.03 7.95
CA SER A 43 7.45 0.20 6.54
C SER A 43 8.59 -0.69 6.04
N ALA A 44 9.57 -0.99 6.90
CA ALA A 44 10.67 -1.92 6.62
C ALA A 44 10.21 -3.38 6.43
N LYS A 45 9.10 -3.79 7.06
CA LYS A 45 8.54 -5.16 6.96
C LYS A 45 7.67 -5.43 5.73
N LYS A 46 7.44 -4.45 4.85
CA LYS A 46 6.60 -4.70 3.66
C LYS A 46 7.27 -5.72 2.75
N GLN A 47 6.69 -6.92 2.67
CA GLN A 47 7.13 -7.97 1.75
C GLN A 47 7.18 -7.39 0.33
N LYS A 48 8.38 -7.40 -0.25
CA LYS A 48 8.54 -7.13 -1.68
C LYS A 48 8.03 -8.35 -2.42
N THR A 49 7.01 -8.18 -3.24
CA THR A 49 6.47 -9.25 -4.08
C THR A 49 7.25 -9.31 -5.39
N ARG A 50 7.38 -10.51 -5.97
CA ARG A 50 7.88 -10.64 -7.35
C ARG A 50 6.83 -10.07 -8.28
N VAL A 51 7.24 -9.13 -9.11
CA VAL A 51 6.41 -8.44 -10.08
C VAL A 51 7.05 -8.58 -11.45
N LYS A 52 6.30 -9.08 -12.43
CA LYS A 52 6.72 -9.13 -13.83
C LYS A 52 6.46 -7.78 -14.49
N CYS A 53 7.50 -7.13 -15.02
CA CYS A 53 7.35 -5.86 -15.72
C CYS A 53 6.53 -6.02 -17.00
N VAL A 54 5.51 -5.18 -17.18
CA VAL A 54 4.63 -5.25 -18.37
C VAL A 54 5.38 -4.92 -19.68
N VAL A 55 6.40 -4.06 -19.61
CA VAL A 55 7.17 -3.57 -20.76
C VAL A 55 8.30 -4.54 -21.16
N CYS A 56 9.24 -4.82 -20.26
CA CYS A 56 10.42 -5.63 -20.57
C CYS A 56 10.33 -7.10 -20.12
N LYS A 57 9.20 -7.51 -19.53
CA LYS A 57 8.91 -8.88 -19.06
C LYS A 57 9.87 -9.45 -18.00
N LYS A 58 10.85 -8.67 -17.52
CA LYS A 58 11.74 -9.02 -16.41
C LYS A 58 10.98 -9.06 -15.08
N GLU A 59 11.30 -10.03 -14.24
CA GLU A 59 10.79 -10.13 -12.88
C GLU A 59 11.66 -9.33 -11.92
N VAL A 60 11.03 -8.52 -11.06
CA VAL A 60 11.72 -7.74 -10.04
C VAL A 60 10.98 -7.82 -8.71
N PHE A 61 11.71 -7.65 -7.61
CA PHE A 61 11.10 -7.48 -6.29
C PHE A 61 10.61 -6.04 -6.13
N GLY A 62 9.30 -5.87 -5.97
CA GLY A 62 8.66 -4.56 -5.95
C GLY A 62 7.52 -4.46 -4.96
N LYS A 63 6.85 -3.31 -4.97
CA LYS A 63 5.57 -3.13 -4.25
C LYS A 63 4.47 -3.91 -4.98
N VAL A 64 3.45 -4.37 -4.26
CA VAL A 64 2.29 -5.10 -4.83
C VAL A 64 1.65 -4.39 -6.03
N ASN A 65 1.59 -3.05 -6.00
CA ASN A 65 0.97 -2.25 -7.06
C ASN A 65 1.96 -1.72 -8.11
N GLN A 66 3.21 -2.18 -8.08
CA GLN A 66 4.20 -1.82 -9.08
C GLN A 66 3.91 -2.59 -10.37
N ALA A 67 3.98 -1.94 -11.52
CA ALA A 67 3.72 -2.60 -12.82
C ALA A 67 4.89 -2.47 -13.82
N THR A 68 5.94 -1.71 -13.47
CA THR A 68 7.19 -1.65 -14.24
C THR A 68 8.38 -2.03 -13.36
N CYS A 69 9.48 -2.47 -13.98
CA CYS A 69 10.70 -2.82 -13.25
C CYS A 69 11.41 -1.64 -12.57
N GLY A 70 10.89 -0.42 -12.68
CA GLY A 70 11.50 0.79 -12.13
C GLY A 70 12.51 1.49 -13.04
N SER A 71 12.92 0.86 -14.16
CA SER A 71 13.81 1.54 -15.12
C SER A 71 13.12 2.72 -15.80
N ASN A 72 13.86 3.83 -15.97
CA ASN A 72 13.37 5.04 -16.65
C ASN A 72 12.81 4.71 -18.05
N LYS A 73 13.47 3.82 -18.79
CA LYS A 73 12.99 3.33 -20.09
C LYS A 73 11.61 2.68 -20.00
N CYS A 74 11.39 1.77 -19.05
CA CYS A 74 10.09 1.10 -18.91
C CYS A 74 9.00 2.03 -18.38
N ILE A 75 9.34 2.98 -17.51
CA ILE A 75 8.43 4.02 -17.04
C ILE A 75 7.99 4.90 -18.21
N TYR A 76 8.95 5.36 -19.02
CA TYR A 76 8.71 6.21 -20.19
C TYR A 76 7.84 5.50 -21.24
N VAL A 77 8.20 4.28 -21.65
CA VAL A 77 7.42 3.50 -22.62
C VAL A 77 6.00 3.26 -22.12
N ARG A 78 5.81 2.97 -20.82
CA ARG A 78 4.48 2.84 -20.25
C ARG A 78 3.69 4.16 -20.29
N ALA A 79 4.34 5.29 -20.03
CA ALA A 79 3.71 6.61 -20.13
C ALA A 79 3.30 6.92 -21.57
N LEU A 80 4.14 6.59 -22.55
CA LEU A 80 3.81 6.71 -23.98
C LEU A 80 2.61 5.84 -24.36
N LEU A 81 2.62 4.55 -24.02
CA LEU A 81 1.49 3.64 -24.29
C LEU A 81 0.18 4.11 -23.65
N LYS A 82 0.24 4.87 -22.56
CA LYS A 82 -0.93 5.49 -21.93
C LYS A 82 -1.42 6.74 -22.67
N LYS A 83 -0.51 7.51 -23.29
CA LYS A 83 -0.81 8.74 -24.04
C LYS A 83 -1.25 8.43 -25.48
N SER A 84 -0.51 7.57 -26.17
CA SER A 84 -0.68 7.17 -27.57
C SER A 84 -0.66 5.64 -27.69
N PRO A 85 -1.78 4.98 -27.38
CA PRO A 85 -1.82 3.54 -27.49
C PRO A 85 -1.81 3.09 -28.96
N LYS A 86 -1.18 1.93 -29.20
CA LYS A 86 -0.97 1.38 -30.54
C LYS A 86 -2.23 0.81 -31.19
N SER A 87 -3.30 0.62 -30.43
CA SER A 87 -4.52 -0.04 -30.89
C SER A 87 -5.73 0.84 -30.67
N PHE A 88 -6.58 0.92 -31.67
CA PHE A 88 -7.92 1.46 -31.52
C PHE A 88 -8.71 0.64 -30.49
N ARG A 89 -9.48 1.33 -29.67
CA ARG A 89 -10.52 0.75 -28.83
C ARG A 89 -11.86 1.03 -29.48
N ILE A 90 -12.62 -0.03 -29.69
CA ILE A 90 -14.03 0.05 -30.04
C ILE A 90 -14.83 -0.15 -28.75
N PHE A 91 -15.73 0.77 -28.43
CA PHE A 91 -16.63 0.65 -27.27
C PHE A 91 -17.97 1.32 -27.55
N ASN A 92 -19.03 0.88 -26.87
CA ASN A 92 -20.32 1.57 -26.91
C ASN A 92 -20.35 2.67 -25.84
N CYS A 93 -20.75 3.88 -26.23
CA CYS A 93 -20.89 5.01 -25.32
C CYS A 93 -21.79 4.64 -24.13
N THR A 94 -21.35 4.91 -22.90
CA THR A 94 -22.13 4.56 -21.71
C THR A 94 -23.47 5.31 -21.58
N GLU A 95 -23.61 6.45 -22.27
CA GLU A 95 -24.80 7.29 -22.19
C GLU A 95 -25.77 7.10 -23.37
N CYS A 96 -25.25 7.01 -24.60
CA CYS A 96 -26.08 6.92 -25.81
C CYS A 96 -25.93 5.61 -26.58
N ASN A 97 -25.10 4.68 -26.10
CA ASN A 97 -24.86 3.35 -26.66
C ASN A 97 -24.35 3.30 -28.13
N ILE A 98 -24.00 4.44 -28.72
CA ILE A 98 -23.37 4.50 -30.05
C ILE A 98 -21.98 3.88 -30.00
N LYS A 99 -21.59 3.16 -31.06
CA LYS A 99 -20.26 2.58 -31.25
C LYS A 99 -19.23 3.69 -31.49
N VAL A 100 -18.16 3.69 -30.71
CA VAL A 100 -17.09 4.70 -30.74
C VAL A 100 -15.77 4.00 -30.98
N GLU A 101 -15.04 4.46 -31.98
CA GLU A 101 -13.69 4.00 -32.29
C GLU A 101 -12.71 5.10 -31.90
N THR A 102 -11.77 4.79 -31.00
CA THR A 102 -10.86 5.81 -30.47
C THR A 102 -9.50 5.26 -30.10
N TYR A 103 -8.47 6.09 -30.24
CA TYR A 103 -7.16 5.86 -29.63
C TYR A 103 -7.16 6.16 -28.12
N HIS A 104 -8.21 6.71 -27.53
CA HIS A 104 -8.22 6.98 -26.09
C HIS A 104 -8.82 5.81 -25.29
N HIS A 105 -7.97 4.88 -24.82
CA HIS A 105 -8.45 3.72 -24.03
C HIS A 105 -9.23 4.09 -22.76
N ASN A 106 -9.04 5.28 -22.19
CA ASN A 106 -9.76 5.72 -20.99
C ASN A 106 -11.08 6.45 -21.29
N LYS A 107 -11.37 6.74 -22.57
CA LYS A 107 -12.62 7.39 -22.96
C LYS A 107 -13.77 6.39 -22.73
N LYS A 108 -14.86 6.89 -22.13
CA LYS A 108 -16.07 6.11 -21.82
C LYS A 108 -17.32 6.57 -22.57
N THR A 109 -17.26 7.75 -23.18
CA THR A 109 -18.38 8.37 -23.89
C THR A 109 -17.98 8.70 -25.33
N CYS A 110 -18.96 8.88 -26.21
CA CYS A 110 -18.74 9.27 -27.61
C CYS A 110 -18.04 10.62 -27.77
N GLY A 111 -18.04 11.45 -26.72
CA GLY A 111 -17.41 12.78 -26.73
C GLY A 111 -18.38 13.91 -27.07
N SER A 112 -19.67 13.64 -27.26
CA SER A 112 -20.67 14.70 -27.25
C SER A 112 -20.74 15.33 -25.86
N ASP A 113 -20.89 16.65 -25.82
CA ASP A 113 -20.95 17.40 -24.55
C ASP A 113 -22.05 16.89 -23.62
N LYS A 114 -23.21 16.52 -24.19
CA LYS A 114 -24.33 15.93 -23.45
C LYS A 114 -23.90 14.64 -22.73
N CYS A 115 -23.30 13.70 -23.46
CA CYS A 115 -22.85 12.42 -22.88
C CYS A 115 -21.69 12.64 -21.89
N PHE A 116 -20.79 13.58 -22.17
CA PHE A 116 -19.68 13.89 -21.27
C PHE A 116 -20.17 14.47 -19.93
N LYS A 117 -21.11 15.42 -19.95
CA LYS A 117 -21.72 16.01 -18.75
C LYS A 117 -22.48 14.95 -17.93
N SER A 118 -23.36 14.16 -18.57
CA SER A 118 -24.15 13.11 -17.90
C SER A 118 -23.27 12.07 -17.20
N ASN A 119 -22.24 11.56 -17.89
CA ASN A 119 -21.31 10.59 -17.31
C ASN A 119 -20.48 11.19 -16.15
N ARG A 120 -20.15 12.49 -16.20
CA ARG A 120 -19.44 13.18 -15.11
C ARG A 120 -20.33 13.30 -13.86
N GLU A 121 -21.59 13.71 -14.03
CA GLU A 121 -22.58 13.80 -12.95
C GLU A 121 -22.83 12.44 -12.30
N ARG A 122 -23.01 11.39 -13.12
CA ARG A 122 -23.14 10.00 -12.65
C ARG A 122 -21.92 9.55 -11.85
N GLY A 123 -20.71 9.89 -12.32
CA GLY A 123 -19.46 9.60 -11.62
C GLY A 123 -19.38 10.27 -10.25
N GLU A 124 -19.83 11.52 -10.15
CA GLU A 124 -19.84 12.27 -8.90
C GLU A 124 -20.85 11.72 -7.90
N LYS A 125 -22.06 11.36 -8.35
CA LYS A 125 -23.07 10.68 -7.51
C LYS A 125 -22.52 9.38 -6.91
N LEU A 126 -21.89 8.54 -7.73
CA LEU A 126 -21.25 7.29 -7.26
C LEU A 126 -20.10 7.54 -6.28
N ARG A 127 -19.35 8.64 -6.46
CA ARG A 127 -18.27 9.03 -5.55
C ARG A 127 -18.82 9.40 -4.17
N ILE A 128 -19.90 10.20 -4.13
CA ILE A 128 -20.58 10.61 -2.90
C ILE A 128 -21.16 9.38 -2.18
N GLN A 129 -21.87 8.51 -2.90
CA GLN A 129 -22.42 7.27 -2.34
C GLN A 129 -21.35 6.40 -1.65
N LYS A 130 -20.20 6.20 -2.31
CA LYS A 130 -19.07 5.46 -1.72
C LYS A 130 -18.47 6.12 -0.49
N LEU A 131 -18.50 7.46 -0.41
CA LEU A 131 -18.03 8.18 0.78
C LEU A 131 -19.00 8.00 1.95
N GLU A 132 -20.31 8.03 1.69
CA GLU A 132 -21.35 7.76 2.69
C GLU A 132 -21.29 6.32 3.21
N GLU A 133 -21.17 5.34 2.32
CA GLU A 133 -20.97 3.92 2.68
C GLU A 133 -19.74 3.72 3.58
N LYS A 134 -18.63 4.39 3.28
CA LYS A 134 -17.43 4.36 4.13
C LYS A 134 -17.69 4.98 5.50
N LYS A 135 -18.39 6.12 5.59
CA LYS A 135 -18.77 6.74 6.87
C LYS A 135 -19.65 5.80 7.70
N HIS A 136 -20.65 5.17 7.09
CA HIS A 136 -21.53 4.22 7.77
C HIS A 136 -20.81 2.93 8.20
N GLY A 137 -19.90 2.41 7.37
CA GLY A 137 -19.04 1.28 7.72
C GLY A 137 -18.14 1.57 8.92
N PHE A 138 -17.59 2.79 9.01
CA PHE A 138 -16.82 3.24 10.17
C PHE A 138 -17.69 3.35 11.44
N GLN A 139 -18.90 3.89 11.35
CA GLN A 139 -19.81 3.96 12.51
C GLN A 139 -20.24 2.57 13.01
N LYS A 140 -20.52 1.61 12.10
CA LYS A 140 -20.86 0.23 12.48
C LYS A 140 -19.68 -0.49 13.17
N ASN A 141 -18.46 -0.31 12.68
CA ASN A 141 -17.27 -0.90 13.30
C ASN A 141 -16.91 -0.24 14.65
N SER A 142 -17.12 1.07 14.79
CA SER A 142 -16.94 1.80 16.06
C SER A 142 -17.92 1.31 17.14
N LYS A 143 -19.21 1.15 16.81
CA LYS A 143 -20.22 0.61 17.73
C LYS A 143 -19.96 -0.85 18.13
N ARG A 144 -19.43 -1.68 17.22
CA ARG A 144 -19.04 -3.08 17.51
C ARG A 144 -17.86 -3.17 18.48
N ASN A 145 -16.84 -2.31 18.34
CA ASN A 145 -15.71 -2.29 19.27
C ASN A 145 -16.09 -1.75 20.65
N LYS A 146 -17.05 -0.82 20.74
CA LYS A 146 -17.53 -0.28 22.03
C LYS A 146 -18.29 -1.32 22.87
N LYS A 147 -18.94 -2.31 22.23
CA LYS A 147 -19.63 -3.43 22.89
C LYS A 147 -18.74 -4.60 23.32
N ARG A 148 -17.47 -4.65 22.90
CA ARG A 148 -16.52 -5.72 23.26
C ARG A 148 -15.63 -5.37 24.46
N HIS A 149 -15.75 -4.16 24.99
CA HIS A 149 -14.98 -3.65 26.13
C HIS A 149 -15.86 -3.33 27.36
N THR A 150 -17.10 -3.80 27.34
CA THR A 150 -18.02 -3.86 28.48
C THR A 150 -18.34 -5.32 28.72
#